data_AF-A0A9X3ZKW0-F1
#
_entry.id   AF-A0A9X3ZKW0-F1
#
_cell.length_a   1.000
_cell.length_b   1.000
_cell.length_c   1.000
_cell.angle_alpha   90.00
_cell.angle_beta   90.00
_cell.angle_gamma   90.00
#
_symmetry.space_group_name_H-M   'P 1'
#
loop_
_entity.id
_entity.type
_entity.pdbx_description
1 polymer ?
#
loop_
_entity_poly.entity_id
_entity_poly.type
_entity_poly.pdbx_seq_one_letter_code
_entity_poly.pdbx_strand_id
1 'polypeptide(L)'
;MSAQGGRNYLLPSLPPIIPSSRYFRLSPSQTTIFNGHLAYACRYGLRQLFDVVEARKNGYQVRDSRIDTLNNILRTFLFHANLLQKQPAGWSKDYQLEMCEKYWLDPKRVHLPDEEAFRAEYEKGEWVEEVERRFALWLNKRLQKRFPHIAKDFDDAEYHEWRRNIRRTLRYRLRHP
;
A
#
# COMPACT_ATOMS: atom_id res chain seq x y z
N MET A 1 -8.28 -13.04 58.62
CA MET A 1 -8.98 -11.90 57.99
C MET A 1 -8.79 -12.01 56.49
N SER A 2 -9.88 -12.14 55.72
CA SER A 2 -9.83 -12.34 54.27
C SER A 2 -9.45 -11.02 53.59
N ALA A 3 -8.27 -10.98 52.97
CA ALA A 3 -7.66 -9.74 52.46
C ALA A 3 -8.42 -9.10 51.27
N GLN A 4 -9.40 -9.78 50.68
CA GLN A 4 -10.09 -9.28 49.47
C GLN A 4 -11.63 -9.24 49.57
N GLY A 5 -12.25 -9.59 50.71
CA GLY A 5 -13.67 -9.30 50.97
C GLY A 5 -14.68 -9.68 49.87
N GLY A 6 -14.40 -10.72 49.07
CA GLY A 6 -15.26 -11.14 47.96
C GLY A 6 -15.18 -10.28 46.69
N ARG A 7 -14.19 -9.39 46.55
CA ARG A 7 -13.99 -8.56 45.34
C ARG A 7 -13.06 -9.28 44.35
N ASN A 8 -13.58 -9.54 43.15
CA ASN A 8 -12.81 -10.04 42.01
C ASN A 8 -12.49 -8.87 41.07
N TYR A 9 -11.23 -8.48 41.00
CA TYR A 9 -10.76 -7.46 40.06
C TYR A 9 -10.58 -8.11 38.68
N LEU A 10 -11.56 -7.91 37.79
CA LEU A 10 -11.47 -8.40 36.42
C LEU A 10 -10.54 -7.52 35.60
N LEU A 11 -9.64 -8.15 34.85
CA LEU A 11 -8.83 -7.46 33.85
C LEU A 11 -9.73 -7.05 32.67
N PRO A 12 -9.66 -5.79 32.20
CA PRO A 12 -10.43 -5.35 31.05
C PRO A 12 -9.95 -6.07 29.79
N SER A 13 -10.79 -6.91 29.22
CA SER A 13 -10.63 -7.55 27.90
C SER A 13 -11.33 -6.72 26.82
N LEU A 14 -11.22 -5.39 26.91
CA LEU A 14 -11.81 -4.48 25.93
C LEU A 14 -11.05 -4.61 24.60
N PRO A 15 -11.76 -4.71 23.46
CA PRO A 15 -11.11 -4.67 22.17
C PRO A 15 -10.41 -3.32 22.00
N PRO A 16 -9.28 -3.26 21.27
CA PRO A 16 -8.57 -2.01 21.03
C PRO A 16 -9.51 -1.01 20.36
N ILE A 17 -9.74 0.14 21.00
CA ILE A 17 -10.46 1.26 20.39
C ILE A 17 -9.50 1.91 19.40
N ILE A 18 -9.68 1.60 18.11
CA ILE A 18 -8.89 2.20 17.03
C ILE A 18 -9.61 3.48 16.58
N PRO A 19 -9.11 4.69 16.92
CA PRO A 19 -9.76 5.94 16.53
C PRO A 19 -9.78 6.07 14.99
N SER A 20 -10.97 6.38 14.46
CA SER A 20 -11.26 6.48 13.03
C SER A 20 -10.50 7.61 12.30
N SER A 21 -9.89 8.55 13.02
CA SER A 21 -9.06 9.61 12.42
C SER A 21 -7.74 9.10 11.81
N ARG A 22 -7.40 7.83 12.01
CA ARG A 22 -6.19 7.19 11.47
C ARG A 22 -6.39 6.52 10.11
N TYR A 23 -7.61 6.46 9.58
CA TYR A 23 -7.83 5.86 8.26
C TYR A 23 -7.33 6.79 7.15
N PHE A 24 -6.56 6.21 6.23
CA PHE A 24 -6.13 6.88 5.00
C PHE A 24 -7.36 7.39 4.24
N ARG A 25 -7.41 8.68 3.94
CA ARG A 25 -8.49 9.33 3.19
C ARG A 25 -7.93 9.97 1.93
N LEU A 26 -8.71 9.91 0.86
CA LEU A 26 -8.46 10.64 -0.36
C LEU A 26 -9.31 11.90 -0.40
N SER A 27 -8.75 12.98 -0.90
CA SER A 27 -9.47 14.21 -1.26
C SER A 27 -9.87 14.13 -2.74
N PRO A 28 -11.03 14.68 -3.15
CA PRO A 28 -11.44 14.74 -4.56
C PRO A 28 -10.39 15.36 -5.49
N SER A 29 -9.62 16.32 -4.98
CA SER A 29 -8.54 17.00 -5.73
C SER A 29 -7.27 16.17 -5.93
N GLN A 30 -7.13 15.03 -5.26
CA GLN A 30 -5.92 14.21 -5.38
C GLN A 30 -5.93 13.41 -6.67
N THR A 31 -4.79 13.42 -7.36
CA THR A 31 -4.58 12.68 -8.61
C THR A 31 -4.07 11.25 -8.40
N THR A 32 -3.59 10.93 -7.20
CA THR A 32 -3.03 9.61 -6.91
C THR A 32 -3.13 9.19 -5.43
N ILE A 33 -3.31 7.89 -5.21
CA ILE A 33 -3.15 7.21 -3.93
C ILE A 33 -1.69 7.24 -3.43
N PHE A 34 -0.71 7.32 -4.35
CA PHE A 34 0.72 7.28 -4.06
C PHE A 34 1.26 8.62 -3.52
N ASN A 35 0.59 9.18 -2.53
CA ASN A 35 0.84 10.52 -1.99
C ASN A 35 1.59 10.48 -0.63
N GLY A 36 1.70 11.64 0.02
CA GLY A 36 2.32 11.78 1.35
C GLY A 36 1.57 11.06 2.47
N HIS A 37 0.23 11.00 2.39
CA HIS A 37 -0.59 10.31 3.39
C HIS A 37 -0.37 8.79 3.33
N LEU A 38 -0.20 8.23 2.13
CA LEU A 38 0.13 6.81 1.99
C LEU A 38 1.53 6.53 2.54
N ALA A 39 2.49 7.41 2.30
CA ALA A 39 3.83 7.27 2.89
C ALA A 39 3.80 7.35 4.42
N TYR A 40 2.96 8.21 4.99
CA TYR A 40 2.76 8.27 6.44
C TYR A 40 2.10 6.99 6.98
N ALA A 41 1.13 6.42 6.26
CA ALA A 41 0.52 5.15 6.60
C ALA A 41 1.55 4.01 6.58
N CYS A 42 2.36 3.94 5.53
CA CYS A 42 3.42 2.95 5.35
C CYS A 42 4.73 3.28 6.11
N ARG A 43 4.75 4.30 6.99
CA ARG A 43 6.00 4.84 7.57
C ARG A 43 6.86 3.80 8.30
N TYR A 44 6.23 2.83 8.96
CA TYR A 44 6.95 1.77 9.67
C TYR A 44 7.67 0.85 8.69
N GLY A 45 6.96 0.34 7.67
CA GLY A 45 7.57 -0.48 6.62
C GLY A 45 8.63 0.27 5.83
N LEU A 46 8.39 1.55 5.51
CA LEU A 46 9.38 2.42 4.86
C LEU A 46 10.63 2.60 5.70
N ARG A 47 10.49 2.83 7.02
CA ARG A 47 11.63 2.95 7.93
C ARG A 47 12.45 1.67 7.97
N GLN A 48 11.80 0.51 8.12
CA GLN A 48 12.51 -0.77 8.11
C GLN A 48 13.24 -0.99 6.78
N LEU A 49 12.60 -0.65 5.65
CA LEU A 49 13.24 -0.73 4.34
C LEU A 49 14.48 0.18 4.28
N PHE A 50 14.39 1.41 4.81
CA PHE A 50 15.53 2.32 4.87
C PHE A 50 16.66 1.76 5.72
N ASP A 51 16.36 1.23 6.90
CA ASP A 51 17.37 0.65 7.80
C ASP A 51 18.11 -0.51 7.11
N VAL A 52 17.38 -1.35 6.37
CA VAL A 52 17.96 -2.49 5.62
C VAL A 52 18.83 -2.03 4.43
N VAL A 53 18.42 -0.95 3.73
CA VAL A 53 19.22 -0.36 2.65
C VAL A 53 20.48 0.31 3.19
N GLU A 54 20.38 1.02 4.31
CA GLU A 54 21.49 1.72 4.96
C GLU A 54 22.55 0.76 5.51
N ALA A 55 22.13 -0.42 5.98
CA ALA A 55 23.04 -1.42 6.55
C ALA A 55 24.09 -1.98 5.55
N ARG A 56 23.97 -1.73 4.23
CA ARG A 56 24.95 -2.03 3.13
C ARG A 56 25.60 -3.43 3.10
N LYS A 57 25.17 -4.39 3.91
CA LYS A 57 25.75 -5.75 3.95
C LYS A 57 25.14 -6.63 2.87
N ASN A 58 25.96 -7.05 1.90
CA ASN A 58 25.55 -7.96 0.83
C ASN A 58 25.63 -9.43 1.29
N GLY A 59 24.72 -9.82 2.19
CA GLY A 59 24.54 -11.20 2.64
C GLY A 59 23.13 -11.73 2.40
N TYR A 60 22.96 -13.06 2.37
CA TYR A 60 21.65 -13.72 2.19
C TYR A 60 20.58 -13.21 3.18
N GLN A 61 20.93 -13.05 4.46
CA GLN A 61 20.03 -12.54 5.51
C GLN A 61 19.48 -11.13 5.21
N VAL A 62 20.23 -10.31 4.48
CA VAL A 62 19.81 -8.97 4.08
C VAL A 62 18.83 -9.04 2.91
N ARG A 63 18.95 -10.01 1.99
CA ARG A 63 18.00 -10.20 0.89
C ARG A 63 16.61 -10.60 1.41
N ASP A 64 16.54 -11.54 2.35
CA ASP A 64 15.27 -11.93 2.97
C ASP A 64 14.65 -10.76 3.76
N SER A 65 15.48 -10.02 4.51
CA SER A 65 15.03 -8.82 5.23
C SER A 65 14.47 -7.73 4.29
N ARG A 66 15.05 -7.54 3.10
CA ARG A 66 14.52 -6.59 2.09
C ARG A 66 13.15 -7.03 1.57
N ILE A 67 12.95 -8.32 1.35
CA ILE A 67 11.67 -8.87 0.89
C ILE A 67 10.60 -8.77 2.01
N ASP A 68 10.96 -9.01 3.25
CA ASP A 68 10.02 -8.92 4.38
C ASP A 68 9.57 -7.49 4.65
N THR A 69 10.51 -6.54 4.65
CA THR A 69 10.20 -5.12 4.86
C THR A 69 9.30 -4.56 3.75
N LEU A 70 9.55 -4.96 2.50
CA LEU A 70 8.63 -4.73 1.39
C LEU A 70 7.25 -5.31 1.59
N ASN A 71 7.18 -6.58 1.99
CA ASN A 71 5.91 -7.27 2.21
C ASN A 71 5.08 -6.54 3.27
N ASN A 72 5.72 -5.95 4.27
CA ASN A 72 5.04 -5.09 5.25
C ASN A 72 4.49 -3.82 4.59
N ILE A 73 5.25 -3.13 3.74
CA ILE A 73 4.75 -1.97 2.97
C ILE A 73 3.55 -2.37 2.11
N LEU A 74 3.67 -3.47 1.36
CA LEU A 74 2.60 -3.99 0.49
C LEU A 74 1.34 -4.36 1.29
N ARG A 75 1.48 -4.99 2.45
CA ARG A 75 0.35 -5.31 3.34
C ARG A 75 -0.38 -4.05 3.78
N THR A 76 0.34 -3.03 4.25
CA THR A 76 -0.29 -1.76 4.67
C THR A 76 -0.93 -1.03 3.50
N PHE A 77 -0.26 -0.99 2.35
CA PHE A 77 -0.78 -0.39 1.12
C PHE A 77 -2.09 -1.06 0.67
N LEU A 78 -2.09 -2.39 0.56
CA LEU A 78 -3.26 -3.16 0.14
C LEU A 78 -4.39 -3.08 1.17
N PHE A 79 -4.08 -2.99 2.46
CA PHE A 79 -5.08 -2.75 3.49
C PHE A 79 -5.83 -1.44 3.24
N HIS A 80 -5.12 -0.35 2.95
CA HIS A 80 -5.77 0.93 2.64
C HIS A 80 -6.54 0.91 1.33
N ALA A 81 -6.02 0.24 0.30
CA ALA A 81 -6.74 0.04 -0.96
C ALA A 81 -8.05 -0.73 -0.75
N ASN A 82 -8.01 -1.80 0.05
CA ASN A 82 -9.19 -2.57 0.43
C ASN A 82 -10.24 -1.72 1.16
N LEU A 83 -9.82 -0.81 2.04
CA LEU A 83 -10.74 0.13 2.68
C LEU A 83 -11.42 1.06 1.67
N LEU A 84 -10.71 1.50 0.64
CA LEU A 84 -11.29 2.32 -0.44
C LEU A 84 -12.25 1.51 -1.31
N GLN A 85 -11.91 0.27 -1.65
CA GLN A 85 -12.77 -0.64 -2.44
C GLN A 85 -14.09 -0.98 -1.74
N LYS A 86 -14.14 -0.83 -0.40
CA LYS A 86 -15.39 -1.00 0.38
C LYS A 86 -16.37 0.17 0.22
N GLN A 87 -15.96 1.30 -0.34
CA GLN A 87 -16.86 2.43 -0.59
C GLN A 87 -17.98 2.08 -1.59
N PRO A 88 -19.04 2.91 -1.67
CA PRO A 88 -20.13 2.74 -2.63
C PRO A 88 -19.62 2.73 -4.08
N ALA A 89 -20.33 2.02 -4.96
CA ALA A 89 -19.99 1.97 -6.38
C ALA A 89 -19.98 3.38 -6.99
N GLY A 90 -18.92 3.73 -7.73
CA GLY A 90 -18.80 5.02 -8.39
C GLY A 90 -18.29 6.14 -7.49
N TRP A 91 -17.82 5.85 -6.27
CA TRP A 91 -17.24 6.87 -5.38
C TRP A 91 -16.08 7.63 -6.04
N SER A 92 -15.37 7.01 -6.99
CA SER A 92 -14.23 7.59 -7.69
C SER A 92 -14.61 8.55 -8.84
N LYS A 93 -15.90 8.71 -9.17
CA LYS A 93 -16.36 9.56 -10.28
C LYS A 93 -15.90 11.00 -10.10
N ASP A 94 -16.13 11.57 -8.92
CA ASP A 94 -15.84 12.96 -8.59
C ASP A 94 -14.37 13.20 -8.18
N TYR A 95 -13.53 12.17 -8.25
CA TYR A 95 -12.12 12.26 -7.90
C TYR A 95 -11.25 12.47 -9.13
N GLN A 96 -10.17 13.22 -8.98
CA GLN A 96 -9.16 13.45 -10.03
C GLN A 96 -8.14 12.32 -10.15
N LEU A 97 -8.42 11.16 -9.54
CA LEU A 97 -7.55 9.99 -9.58
C LEU A 97 -7.30 9.52 -11.01
N GLU A 98 -6.12 8.99 -11.23
CA GLU A 98 -5.76 8.41 -12.51
C GLU A 98 -6.59 7.17 -12.84
N MET A 99 -6.92 6.98 -14.11
CA MET A 99 -7.89 5.96 -14.51
C MET A 99 -7.50 4.55 -14.07
N CYS A 100 -6.21 4.18 -14.16
CA CYS A 100 -5.69 2.92 -13.65
C CYS A 100 -5.99 2.71 -12.15
N GLU A 101 -5.91 3.76 -11.34
CA GLU A 101 -6.22 3.73 -9.92
C GLU A 101 -7.74 3.69 -9.70
N LYS A 102 -8.55 4.35 -10.54
CA LYS A 102 -10.02 4.24 -10.48
C LYS A 102 -10.50 2.82 -10.80
N TYR A 103 -9.97 2.20 -11.85
CA TYR A 103 -10.24 0.81 -12.21
C TYR A 103 -9.96 -0.11 -11.02
N TRP A 104 -8.81 0.07 -10.38
CA TRP A 104 -8.42 -0.76 -9.25
C TRP A 104 -9.18 -0.48 -7.95
N LEU A 105 -9.39 0.80 -7.58
CA LEU A 105 -9.91 1.20 -6.27
C LEU A 105 -11.44 1.29 -6.21
N ASP A 106 -12.11 1.39 -7.36
CA ASP A 106 -13.57 1.43 -7.48
C ASP A 106 -14.08 0.33 -8.43
N PRO A 107 -13.77 -0.96 -8.15
CA PRO A 107 -14.11 -2.05 -9.04
C PRO A 107 -15.63 -2.24 -9.20
N LYS A 108 -16.42 -1.85 -8.18
CA LYS A 108 -17.89 -1.96 -8.23
C LYS A 108 -18.53 -0.99 -9.23
N ARG A 109 -17.80 0.03 -9.68
CA ARG A 109 -18.27 0.99 -10.69
C ARG A 109 -18.62 0.32 -12.02
N VAL A 110 -18.03 -0.83 -12.34
CA VAL A 110 -18.34 -1.60 -13.56
C VAL A 110 -19.80 -2.05 -13.63
N HIS A 111 -20.50 -2.13 -12.49
CA HIS A 111 -21.89 -2.56 -12.40
C HIS A 111 -22.90 -1.41 -12.56
N LEU A 112 -22.43 -0.16 -12.65
CA LEU A 112 -23.32 0.98 -12.89
C LEU A 112 -23.79 0.98 -14.35
N PRO A 113 -25.06 1.37 -14.61
CA PRO A 113 -25.62 1.37 -15.95
C PRO A 113 -24.84 2.29 -16.89
N ASP A 114 -24.54 3.53 -16.51
CA ASP A 114 -23.89 4.52 -17.39
C ASP A 114 -22.35 4.40 -17.49
N GLU A 115 -21.79 3.21 -17.26
CA GLU A 115 -20.35 2.99 -17.14
C GLU A 115 -19.83 1.85 -18.05
N GLU A 116 -20.42 1.70 -19.25
CA GLU A 116 -19.96 0.70 -20.24
C GLU A 116 -18.50 0.89 -20.65
N ALA A 117 -18.09 2.14 -20.94
CA ALA A 117 -16.70 2.43 -21.32
C ALA A 117 -15.72 2.09 -20.19
N PHE A 118 -16.09 2.37 -18.94
CA PHE A 118 -15.27 2.03 -17.78
C PHE A 118 -15.14 0.51 -17.62
N ARG A 119 -16.24 -0.24 -17.79
CA ARG A 119 -16.27 -1.70 -17.74
C ARG A 119 -15.39 -2.32 -18.83
N ALA A 120 -15.51 -1.86 -20.07
CA ALA A 120 -14.71 -2.35 -21.18
C ALA A 120 -13.19 -2.19 -20.95
N GLU A 121 -12.74 -1.02 -20.46
CA GLU A 121 -11.33 -0.79 -20.13
C GLU A 121 -10.87 -1.56 -18.88
N TYR A 122 -11.75 -1.71 -17.88
CA TYR A 122 -11.46 -2.51 -16.69
C TYR A 122 -11.19 -3.97 -17.04
N GLU A 123 -12.02 -4.57 -17.92
CA GLU A 123 -11.93 -5.96 -18.34
C GLU A 123 -10.65 -6.30 -19.11
N LYS A 124 -10.07 -5.33 -19.84
CA LYS A 124 -8.75 -5.50 -20.50
C LYS A 124 -7.63 -5.80 -19.50
N GLY A 125 -7.75 -5.32 -18.25
CA GLY A 125 -6.79 -5.60 -17.19
C GLY A 125 -5.42 -4.93 -17.32
N GLU A 126 -5.22 -4.07 -18.33
CA GLU A 126 -3.96 -3.32 -18.55
C GLU A 126 -3.62 -2.38 -17.38
N TRP A 127 -4.66 -1.93 -16.67
CA TRP A 127 -4.53 -1.08 -15.49
C TRP A 127 -3.69 -1.71 -14.37
N VAL A 128 -3.60 -3.05 -14.30
CA VAL A 128 -2.80 -3.75 -13.29
C VAL A 128 -1.32 -3.40 -13.44
N GLU A 129 -0.80 -3.46 -14.66
CA GLU A 129 0.62 -3.19 -14.93
C GLU A 129 0.97 -1.72 -14.68
N GLU A 130 0.01 -0.82 -14.94
CA GLU A 130 0.17 0.60 -14.67
C GLU A 130 0.15 0.92 -13.16
N VAL A 131 -0.74 0.31 -12.37
CA VAL A 131 -0.74 0.44 -10.91
C VAL A 131 0.56 -0.09 -10.32
N GLU A 132 1.05 -1.24 -10.79
CA GLU A 132 2.36 -1.77 -10.39
C GLU A 132 3.51 -0.80 -10.69
N ARG A 133 3.53 -0.24 -11.90
CA ARG A 133 4.55 0.72 -12.34
C ARG A 133 4.53 1.96 -11.46
N ARG A 134 3.35 2.52 -11.19
CA ARG A 134 3.18 3.70 -10.34
C ARG A 134 3.60 3.44 -8.89
N PHE A 135 3.27 2.27 -8.32
CA PHE A 135 3.75 1.86 -7.00
C PHE A 135 5.28 1.77 -6.96
N ALA A 136 5.91 1.13 -7.94
CA ALA A 136 7.36 0.99 -8.01
C ALA A 136 8.05 2.37 -8.12
N LEU A 137 7.52 3.27 -8.96
CA LEU A 137 8.03 4.63 -9.10
C LEU A 137 7.89 5.44 -7.80
N TRP A 138 6.77 5.30 -7.10
CA TRP A 138 6.57 5.94 -5.80
C TRP A 138 7.60 5.47 -4.78
N LEU A 139 7.82 4.16 -4.68
CA LEU A 139 8.78 3.60 -3.74
C LEU A 139 10.22 4.03 -4.07
N ASN A 140 10.59 4.02 -5.36
CA ASN A 140 11.89 4.50 -5.81
C ASN A 140 12.10 5.99 -5.46
N LYS A 141 11.10 6.85 -5.69
CA LYS A 141 11.17 8.27 -5.29
C LYS A 141 11.36 8.43 -3.78
N ARG A 142 10.78 7.55 -2.95
CA ARG A 142 10.99 7.58 -1.50
C ARG A 142 12.42 7.19 -1.13
N LEU A 143 12.97 6.17 -1.77
CA LEU A 143 14.36 5.74 -1.57
C LEU A 143 15.36 6.80 -2.03
N GLN A 144 15.20 7.33 -3.24
CA GLN A 144 16.06 8.40 -3.78
C GLN A 144 16.04 9.66 -2.90
N LYS A 145 14.85 10.03 -2.36
CA LYS A 145 14.73 11.15 -1.43
C LYS A 145 15.45 10.89 -0.11
N ARG A 146 15.43 9.66 0.41
CA ARG A 146 16.11 9.28 1.66
C ARG A 146 17.62 9.14 1.48
N PHE A 147 18.05 8.61 0.34
CA PHE A 147 19.44 8.28 0.04
C PHE A 147 19.91 8.95 -1.26
N PRO A 148 20.06 10.29 -1.27
CA PRO A 148 20.44 11.01 -2.49
C PRO A 148 21.84 10.62 -3.01
N HIS A 149 22.72 10.16 -2.12
CA HIS A 149 24.10 9.78 -2.45
C HIS A 149 24.22 8.43 -3.19
N ILE A 150 23.22 7.55 -3.09
CA ILE A 150 23.12 6.28 -3.83
C ILE A 150 21.88 6.28 -4.74
N ALA A 151 21.39 7.46 -5.12
CA ALA A 151 20.18 7.59 -5.92
C ALA A 151 20.29 6.88 -7.28
N LYS A 152 21.50 6.88 -7.86
CA LYS A 152 21.83 6.24 -9.14
C LYS A 152 21.83 4.72 -9.02
N ASP A 153 22.26 4.19 -7.88
CA ASP A 153 22.34 2.76 -7.62
C ASP A 153 20.95 2.11 -7.63
N PHE A 154 19.87 2.85 -7.33
CA PHE A 154 18.50 2.30 -7.41
C PHE A 154 18.03 1.97 -8.84
N ASP A 155 18.80 2.37 -9.86
CA ASP A 155 18.62 1.94 -11.26
C ASP A 155 19.58 0.78 -11.65
N ASP A 156 20.38 0.26 -10.71
CA ASP A 156 21.27 -0.89 -10.95
C ASP A 156 20.54 -2.24 -10.99
N ALA A 157 21.23 -3.24 -11.52
CA ALA A 157 20.71 -4.60 -11.71
C ALA A 157 20.19 -5.28 -10.43
N GLU A 158 20.81 -5.05 -9.27
CA GLU A 158 20.37 -5.62 -7.98
C GLU A 158 19.00 -5.05 -7.56
N TYR A 159 18.80 -3.75 -7.74
CA TYR A 159 17.53 -3.09 -7.44
C TYR A 159 16.45 -3.42 -8.48
N HIS A 160 16.84 -3.73 -9.72
CA HIS A 160 15.94 -4.30 -10.71
C HIS A 160 15.42 -5.68 -10.34
N GLU A 161 16.24 -6.55 -9.73
CA GLU A 161 15.80 -7.86 -9.24
C GLU A 161 14.74 -7.73 -8.14
N TRP A 162 14.98 -6.84 -7.18
CA TRP A 162 14.03 -6.47 -6.13
C TRP A 162 12.71 -5.97 -6.72
N ARG A 163 12.78 -5.04 -7.68
CA ARG A 163 11.60 -4.52 -8.39
C ARG A 163 10.84 -5.62 -9.12
N ARG A 164 11.53 -6.58 -9.72
CA ARG A 164 10.92 -7.72 -10.42
C ARG A 164 10.14 -8.62 -9.45
N ASN A 165 10.72 -8.91 -8.28
CA ASN A 165 10.05 -9.72 -7.25
C ASN A 165 8.81 -9.00 -6.69
N ILE A 166 8.89 -7.70 -6.41
CA ILE A 166 7.74 -6.89 -6.01
C ILE A 166 6.63 -6.96 -7.04
N ARG A 167 6.97 -6.72 -8.32
CA ARG A 167 5.99 -6.69 -9.40
C ARG A 167 5.25 -8.01 -9.48
N ARG A 168 5.95 -9.14 -9.39
CA ARG A 168 5.32 -10.48 -9.34
C ARG A 168 4.32 -10.61 -8.18
N THR A 169 4.75 -10.23 -6.96
CA THR A 169 3.89 -10.32 -5.77
C THR A 169 2.69 -9.38 -5.84
N LEU A 170 2.90 -8.14 -6.27
CA LEU A 170 1.85 -7.14 -6.37
C LEU A 170 0.86 -7.50 -7.48
N ARG A 171 1.34 -7.91 -8.67
CA ARG A 171 0.51 -8.41 -9.78
C ARG A 171 -0.46 -9.49 -9.36
N TYR A 172 0.07 -10.48 -8.65
CA TYR A 172 -0.73 -11.59 -8.14
C TYR A 172 -1.87 -11.09 -7.24
N ARG A 173 -1.56 -10.17 -6.32
CA ARG A 173 -2.55 -9.62 -5.37
C ARG A 173 -3.53 -8.64 -6.00
N LEU A 174 -3.14 -7.89 -7.04
CA LEU A 174 -4.04 -6.98 -7.74
C LEU A 174 -5.07 -7.73 -8.60
N ARG A 175 -4.71 -8.91 -9.13
CA ARG A 175 -5.61 -9.76 -9.92
C ARG A 175 -6.54 -10.63 -9.07
N HIS A 176 -6.18 -10.86 -7.80
CA HIS A 176 -6.98 -11.61 -6.83
C HIS A 176 -7.20 -10.75 -5.57
N PRO A 177 -7.94 -9.63 -5.71
CA PRO A 177 -8.20 -8.69 -4.61
C PRO A 177 -9.05 -9.30 -3.49
#